data_AF-A0A2R6MHM5-F1
#
_entry.id   AF-A0A2R6MHM5-F1
#
_cell.length_a   1.000
_cell.length_b   1.000
_cell.length_c   1.000
_cell.angle_alpha   90.00
_cell.angle_beta   90.00
_cell.angle_gamma   90.00
#
_symmetry.space_group_name_H-M   'P 1'
#
loop_
_entity.id
_entity.type
_entity.pdbx_description
1 polymer ?
#
loop_
_entity_poly.entity_id
_entity_poly.type
_entity_poly.pdbx_seq_one_letter_code
_entity_poly.pdbx_strand_id
1 'polypeptide(L)'
;MFFGLFAIWCIKTDRYFLAGVTGAASAGYWQFGLIFPLIVFGLTIQNGERADARNTIIGMAVITALTIAPIIHRGGFVAMMSQVVFLPFTISEDYTLLHRLGKGVLYLGYAGIVLILGIIGAAYSFYVDKKETWWIAAGLGWFGVQLLALNFASEADLFPALIFTALGVGVLVAHLTPERQKQVGAIVGAIALLSVTMLGSVGLIVSPIDPGPNGDTLTEQALYQAEENVNPDGANESIRSQSDIDFNSSLSAKEIYRNKIQPKYCHYRLSGYEIKYLEQMNRSYKSEKCGFSSLSEASEAHFG
;
A
#
# COMPACT_ATOMS: atom_id res chain seq x y z
N MET A 1 -8.63 -4.04 2.14
CA MET A 1 -9.10 -5.04 1.15
C MET A 1 -10.31 -5.83 1.62
N PHE A 2 -10.24 -6.54 2.75
CA PHE A 2 -11.37 -7.37 3.22
C PHE A 2 -12.67 -6.57 3.43
N PHE A 3 -12.60 -5.36 3.99
CA PHE A 3 -13.77 -4.47 4.07
C PHE A 3 -14.40 -4.16 2.70
N GLY A 4 -13.58 -3.98 1.67
CA GLY A 4 -14.03 -3.73 0.30
C GLY A 4 -14.74 -4.94 -0.32
N LEU A 5 -14.16 -6.13 -0.21
CA LEU A 5 -14.82 -7.37 -0.67
C LEU A 5 -16.09 -7.67 0.12
N PHE A 6 -16.07 -7.45 1.44
CA PHE A 6 -17.24 -7.59 2.28
C PHE A 6 -18.34 -6.58 1.91
N ALA A 7 -17.97 -5.38 1.45
CA ALA A 7 -18.93 -4.42 0.91
C ALA A 7 -19.62 -4.94 -0.36
N ILE A 8 -18.86 -5.61 -1.25
CA ILE A 8 -19.39 -6.24 -2.45
C ILE A 8 -20.30 -7.43 -2.09
N TRP A 9 -19.94 -8.22 -1.07
CA TRP A 9 -20.82 -9.26 -0.56
C TRP A 9 -22.11 -8.69 0.06
N CYS A 10 -22.01 -7.59 0.81
CA CYS A 10 -23.17 -6.90 1.38
C CYS A 10 -24.11 -6.37 0.31
N ILE A 11 -23.58 -5.77 -0.77
CA ILE A 11 -24.44 -5.27 -1.86
C ILE A 11 -25.12 -6.42 -2.61
N LYS A 12 -24.44 -7.57 -2.77
CA LYS A 12 -25.01 -8.78 -3.38
C LYS A 12 -26.05 -9.49 -2.49
N THR A 13 -26.17 -9.09 -1.22
CA THR A 13 -27.13 -9.64 -0.25
C THR A 13 -28.12 -8.59 0.24
N ASP A 14 -28.31 -7.50 -0.53
CA ASP A 14 -29.25 -6.40 -0.25
C ASP A 14 -29.01 -5.66 1.08
N ARG A 15 -27.78 -5.72 1.62
CA ARG A 15 -27.38 -5.03 2.87
C ARG A 15 -26.77 -3.66 2.56
N TYR A 16 -27.54 -2.78 1.93
CA TYR A 16 -27.09 -1.49 1.37
C TYR A 16 -26.37 -0.57 2.37
N PHE A 17 -26.95 -0.37 3.56
CA PHE A 17 -26.31 0.45 4.60
C PHE A 17 -24.94 -0.10 5.03
N LEU A 18 -24.87 -1.42 5.27
CA LEU A 18 -23.63 -2.07 5.68
C LEU A 18 -22.58 -2.05 4.56
N ALA A 19 -23.01 -2.22 3.30
CA ALA A 19 -22.14 -2.07 2.14
C ALA A 19 -21.54 -0.65 2.07
N GLY A 20 -22.33 0.39 2.37
CA GLY A 20 -21.86 1.76 2.50
C GLY A 20 -20.80 1.93 3.61
N VAL A 21 -21.09 1.40 4.81
CA VAL A 21 -20.17 1.43 5.95
C VAL A 21 -18.84 0.76 5.61
N THR A 22 -18.87 -0.47 5.09
CA THR A 22 -17.65 -1.24 4.86
C THR A 22 -16.90 -0.75 3.62
N GLY A 23 -17.61 -0.23 2.62
CA GLY A 23 -17.01 0.47 1.48
C GLY A 23 -16.19 1.68 1.93
N ALA A 24 -16.81 2.59 2.69
CA ALA A 24 -16.11 3.77 3.22
C ALA A 24 -14.98 3.40 4.20
N ALA A 25 -15.18 2.39 5.06
CA ALA A 25 -14.11 1.89 5.94
C ALA A 25 -12.89 1.36 5.16
N SER A 26 -13.11 0.73 4.00
CA SER A 26 -12.02 0.30 3.11
C SER A 26 -11.15 1.47 2.65
N ALA A 27 -11.77 2.59 2.28
CA ALA A 27 -11.09 3.83 1.88
C ALA A 27 -10.40 4.54 3.06
N GLY A 28 -11.01 4.50 4.24
CA GLY A 28 -10.42 5.05 5.47
C GLY A 28 -9.20 4.27 5.97
N TYR A 29 -9.18 2.94 5.76
CA TYR A 29 -8.02 2.11 6.07
C TYR A 29 -6.87 2.32 5.09
N TRP A 30 -7.19 2.45 3.80
CA TRP A 30 -6.20 2.64 2.75
C TRP A 30 -6.78 3.48 1.61
N GLN A 31 -6.09 4.55 1.21
CA GLN A 31 -6.63 5.53 0.25
C GLN A 31 -6.95 4.92 -1.12
N PHE A 32 -6.18 3.93 -1.58
CA PHE A 32 -6.49 3.20 -2.82
C PHE A 32 -7.72 2.29 -2.68
N GLY A 33 -8.21 2.07 -1.46
CA GLY A 33 -9.51 1.46 -1.18
C GLY A 33 -10.71 2.31 -1.60
N LEU A 34 -10.51 3.56 -2.06
CA LEU A 34 -11.57 4.46 -2.56
C LEU A 34 -12.39 3.85 -3.71
N ILE A 35 -11.82 2.90 -4.46
CA ILE A 35 -12.56 2.22 -5.53
C ILE A 35 -13.77 1.42 -5.02
N PHE A 36 -13.71 0.88 -3.79
CA PHE A 36 -14.79 0.06 -3.24
C PHE A 36 -16.08 0.84 -2.96
N PRO A 37 -16.09 1.99 -2.26
CA PRO A 37 -17.30 2.77 -2.09
C PRO A 37 -17.86 3.25 -3.44
N LEU A 38 -17.01 3.56 -4.43
CA LEU A 38 -17.46 3.90 -5.79
C LEU A 38 -18.14 2.72 -6.50
N ILE A 39 -17.55 1.52 -6.42
CA ILE A 39 -18.14 0.28 -6.94
C ILE A 39 -19.48 -0.01 -6.27
N VAL A 40 -19.54 0.04 -4.93
CA VAL A 40 -20.76 -0.23 -4.16
C VAL A 40 -21.85 0.76 -4.53
N PHE A 41 -21.52 2.04 -4.64
CA PHE A 41 -22.47 3.07 -5.06
C PHE A 41 -22.98 2.82 -6.49
N GLY A 42 -22.08 2.52 -7.43
CA GLY A 42 -22.43 2.19 -8.81
C GLY A 42 -23.34 0.96 -8.90
N LEU A 43 -23.03 -0.11 -8.16
CA LEU A 43 -23.86 -1.32 -8.08
C LEU A 43 -25.22 -1.03 -7.44
N THR A 44 -25.28 -0.15 -6.44
CA THR A 44 -26.54 0.25 -5.80
C THR A 44 -27.44 1.01 -6.78
N ILE A 45 -26.90 1.98 -7.53
CA ILE A 45 -27.67 2.72 -8.55
C ILE A 45 -28.16 1.79 -9.66
N GLN A 46 -27.33 0.82 -10.04
CA GLN A 46 -27.64 -0.07 -11.15
C GLN A 46 -28.77 -1.07 -10.82
N ASN A 47 -28.78 -1.59 -9.59
CA ASN A 47 -29.62 -2.73 -9.22
C ASN A 47 -30.70 -2.41 -8.17
N GLY A 48 -30.55 -1.31 -7.43
CA GLY A 48 -31.42 -0.96 -6.31
C GLY A 48 -32.38 0.19 -6.59
N GLU A 49 -33.28 0.40 -5.65
CA GLU A 49 -34.18 1.54 -5.64
C GLU A 49 -33.49 2.82 -5.13
N ARG A 50 -34.14 3.97 -5.27
CA ARG A 50 -33.65 5.23 -4.68
C ARG A 50 -33.44 5.14 -3.17
N ALA A 51 -34.25 4.33 -2.48
CA ALA A 51 -34.11 4.09 -1.05
C ALA A 51 -32.80 3.37 -0.71
N ASP A 52 -32.35 2.46 -1.56
CA ASP A 52 -31.12 1.68 -1.38
C ASP A 52 -29.89 2.56 -1.58
N ALA A 53 -29.89 3.38 -2.63
CA ALA A 53 -28.83 4.36 -2.86
C ALA A 53 -28.69 5.32 -1.67
N ARG A 54 -29.83 5.78 -1.12
CA ARG A 54 -29.86 6.60 0.09
C ARG A 54 -29.26 5.84 1.28
N ASN A 55 -29.65 4.58 1.51
CA ASN A 55 -29.13 3.79 2.63
C ASN A 55 -27.62 3.56 2.53
N THR A 56 -27.11 3.27 1.33
CA THR A 56 -25.67 3.16 1.04
C THR A 56 -24.93 4.47 1.36
N ILE A 57 -25.44 5.62 0.89
CA ILE A 57 -24.83 6.94 1.16
C ILE A 57 -24.85 7.25 2.67
N ILE A 58 -25.96 7.00 3.36
CA ILE A 58 -26.04 7.21 4.81
C ILE A 58 -25.01 6.34 5.52
N GLY A 59 -24.87 5.07 5.15
CA GLY A 59 -23.85 4.18 5.70
C GLY A 59 -22.43 4.72 5.55
N MET A 60 -22.08 5.21 4.36
CA MET A 60 -20.80 5.88 4.10
C MET A 60 -20.63 7.12 4.98
N ALA A 61 -21.63 8.00 5.02
CA ALA A 61 -21.58 9.25 5.78
C ALA A 61 -21.43 9.00 7.29
N VAL A 62 -22.17 8.03 7.84
CA VAL A 62 -22.12 7.67 9.27
C VAL A 62 -20.71 7.21 9.67
N ILE A 63 -20.14 6.24 8.96
CA ILE A 63 -18.81 5.72 9.35
C ILE A 63 -17.71 6.75 9.13
N THR A 64 -17.81 7.56 8.08
CA THR A 64 -16.88 8.67 7.84
C THR A 64 -16.98 9.71 8.95
N ALA A 65 -18.18 10.11 9.36
CA ALA A 65 -18.37 11.05 10.46
C ALA A 65 -17.83 10.50 11.79
N LEU A 66 -18.13 9.24 12.12
CA LEU A 66 -17.64 8.58 13.34
C LEU A 66 -16.10 8.50 13.37
N THR A 67 -15.46 8.33 12.21
CA THR A 67 -14.00 8.23 12.10
C THR A 67 -13.32 9.59 12.13
N ILE A 68 -13.88 10.59 11.43
CA ILE A 68 -13.26 11.92 11.29
C ILE A 68 -13.57 12.84 12.48
N ALA A 69 -14.76 12.74 13.09
CA ALA A 69 -15.15 13.57 14.23
C ALA A 69 -14.12 13.61 15.38
N PRO A 70 -13.58 12.48 15.88
CA PRO A 70 -12.58 12.53 16.95
C PRO A 70 -11.28 13.22 16.53
N ILE A 71 -10.89 13.13 15.26
CA ILE A 71 -9.69 13.79 14.72
C ILE A 71 -9.88 15.31 14.68
N ILE A 72 -11.03 15.77 14.19
CA ILE A 72 -11.39 17.19 14.20
C ILE A 72 -11.45 17.72 15.63
N HIS A 73 -12.11 17.00 16.53
CA HIS A 73 -12.25 17.40 17.92
C HIS A 73 -10.90 17.56 18.63
N ARG A 74 -9.88 16.78 18.24
CA ARG A 74 -8.51 16.88 18.75
C ARG A 74 -7.63 17.89 18.00
N GLY A 75 -8.18 18.63 17.02
CA GLY A 75 -7.43 19.57 16.20
C GLY A 75 -6.47 18.93 15.19
N GLY A 76 -6.60 17.62 14.94
CA GLY A 76 -5.71 16.85 14.08
C GLY A 76 -6.06 16.91 12.59
N PHE A 77 -7.11 17.64 12.20
CA PHE A 77 -7.63 17.61 10.82
C PHE A 77 -6.61 18.07 9.77
N VAL A 78 -5.90 19.18 10.03
CA VAL A 78 -4.90 19.71 9.09
C VAL A 78 -3.75 18.72 8.89
N ALA A 79 -3.26 18.11 9.98
CA ALA A 79 -2.20 17.11 9.94
C ALA A 79 -2.64 15.83 9.20
N MET A 80 -3.89 15.39 9.43
CA MET A 80 -4.48 14.26 8.71
C MET A 80 -4.56 14.56 7.20
N MET A 81 -5.06 15.73 6.81
CA MET A 81 -5.16 16.12 5.40
C MET A 81 -3.79 16.24 4.74
N SER A 82 -2.79 16.83 5.43
CA SER A 82 -1.43 16.92 4.91
C SER A 82 -0.81 15.55 4.64
N GLN A 83 -1.02 14.58 5.54
CA GLN A 83 -0.45 13.25 5.42
C GLN A 83 -1.22 12.35 4.43
N VAL A 84 -2.55 12.37 4.45
CA VAL A 84 -3.38 11.44 3.69
C VAL A 84 -3.63 11.93 2.26
N VAL A 85 -3.81 13.24 2.08
CA VAL A 85 -4.15 13.81 0.78
C VAL A 85 -2.93 14.42 0.11
N PHE A 86 -2.23 15.34 0.78
CA PHE A 86 -1.18 16.10 0.09
C PHE A 86 0.11 15.32 -0.09
N LEU A 87 0.58 14.60 0.93
CA LEU A 87 1.85 13.91 0.89
C LEU A 87 1.97 12.90 -0.28
N PRO A 88 0.95 12.06 -0.58
CA PRO A 88 1.01 11.14 -1.72
C PRO A 88 1.13 11.83 -3.08
N PHE A 89 0.66 13.08 -3.23
CA PHE A 89 0.81 13.84 -4.48
C PHE A 89 2.14 14.60 -4.56
N THR A 90 2.82 14.82 -3.43
CA THR A 90 4.12 15.51 -3.41
C THR A 90 5.32 14.58 -3.55
N ILE A 91 5.15 13.31 -3.18
CA ILE A 91 6.19 12.29 -3.34
C ILE A 91 6.04 11.72 -4.75
N SER A 92 6.72 12.32 -5.72
CA SER A 92 6.88 11.71 -7.04
C SER A 92 8.07 10.78 -7.03
N GLU A 93 7.84 9.49 -7.29
CA GLU A 93 8.92 8.56 -7.61
C GLU A 93 9.25 8.65 -9.10
N ASP A 94 10.52 8.89 -9.45
CA ASP A 94 10.99 9.01 -10.83
C ASP A 94 11.16 7.65 -11.55
N TYR A 95 10.31 6.67 -11.23
CA TYR A 95 10.35 5.37 -11.90
C TYR A 95 9.63 5.44 -13.26
N THR A 96 10.34 5.04 -14.31
CA THR A 96 9.73 4.89 -15.63
C THR A 96 8.67 3.78 -15.63
N LEU A 97 7.66 3.89 -16.50
CA LEU A 97 6.64 2.84 -16.69
C LEU A 97 7.27 1.47 -16.99
N LEU A 98 8.33 1.45 -17.79
CA LEU A 98 9.06 0.22 -18.12
C LEU A 98 9.71 -0.41 -16.89
N HIS A 99 10.27 0.40 -15.99
CA HIS A 99 10.82 -0.08 -14.72
C HIS A 99 9.74 -0.70 -13.84
N ARG A 100 8.56 -0.07 -13.73
CA ARG A 100 7.42 -0.60 -12.97
C ARG A 100 6.88 -1.91 -13.55
N LEU A 101 6.79 -2.01 -14.87
CA LEU A 101 6.43 -3.25 -15.56
C LEU A 101 7.47 -4.35 -15.32
N GLY A 102 8.76 -4.03 -15.44
CA GLY A 102 9.84 -4.96 -15.15
C GLY A 102 9.80 -5.48 -13.71
N LYS A 103 9.60 -4.58 -12.73
CA LYS A 103 9.41 -4.92 -11.32
C LYS A 103 8.20 -5.84 -11.11
N GLY A 104 7.09 -5.57 -11.81
CA GLY A 104 5.88 -6.39 -11.76
C GLY A 104 6.10 -7.80 -12.29
N VAL A 105 6.78 -7.94 -13.43
CA VAL A 105 7.15 -9.25 -14.00
C VAL A 105 8.07 -10.02 -13.06
N LEU A 106 9.07 -9.34 -12.49
CA LEU A 106 10.01 -9.94 -11.54
C LEU A 106 9.30 -10.43 -10.27
N TYR A 107 8.40 -9.64 -9.69
CA TYR A 107 7.67 -10.01 -8.46
C TYR A 107 6.59 -11.07 -8.71
N LEU A 108 5.93 -11.05 -9.86
CA LEU A 108 4.90 -12.04 -10.16
C LEU A 108 5.48 -13.39 -10.57
N GLY A 109 6.62 -13.43 -11.25
CA GLY A 109 7.21 -14.67 -11.75
C GLY A 109 6.17 -15.53 -12.49
N TYR A 110 5.98 -16.77 -12.04
CA TYR A 110 4.99 -17.70 -12.61
C TYR A 110 3.53 -17.25 -12.41
N ALA A 111 3.24 -16.46 -11.37
CA ALA A 111 1.91 -15.89 -11.17
C ALA A 111 1.53 -14.89 -12.29
N GLY A 112 2.50 -14.45 -13.12
CA GLY A 112 2.22 -13.67 -14.33
C GLY A 112 1.27 -14.38 -15.30
N ILE A 113 1.30 -15.71 -15.36
CA ILE A 113 0.34 -16.49 -16.17
C ILE A 113 -1.07 -16.34 -15.61
N VAL A 114 -1.22 -16.45 -14.28
CA VAL A 114 -2.52 -16.27 -13.60
C VAL A 114 -3.02 -14.84 -13.77
N LEU A 115 -2.12 -13.85 -13.73
CA LEU A 115 -2.45 -12.45 -14.04
C LEU A 115 -3.05 -12.30 -15.44
N ILE A 116 -2.40 -12.85 -16.46
CA ILE A 116 -2.90 -12.80 -17.84
C ILE A 116 -4.28 -13.44 -17.94
N LEU A 117 -4.47 -14.62 -17.35
CA LEU A 117 -5.77 -15.31 -17.32
C LEU A 117 -6.84 -14.47 -16.62
N GLY A 118 -6.50 -13.82 -15.51
CA GLY A 118 -7.42 -12.95 -14.79
C GLY A 118 -7.78 -11.68 -15.55
N ILE A 119 -6.82 -11.06 -16.25
CA ILE A 119 -7.07 -9.92 -17.16
C ILE A 119 -8.02 -10.34 -18.28
N ILE A 120 -7.76 -11.50 -18.92
CA ILE A 120 -8.62 -12.04 -19.98
C ILE A 120 -10.02 -12.28 -19.43
N GLY A 121 -10.16 -12.90 -18.26
CA GLY A 121 -11.44 -13.16 -17.62
C GLY A 121 -12.21 -11.90 -17.24
N ALA A 122 -11.51 -10.91 -16.67
CA ALA A 122 -12.10 -9.60 -16.35
C ALA A 122 -12.56 -8.86 -17.62
N ALA A 123 -11.77 -8.89 -18.70
CA ALA A 123 -12.14 -8.34 -19.99
C ALA A 123 -13.34 -9.08 -20.60
N TYR A 124 -13.33 -10.41 -20.56
CA TYR A 124 -14.43 -11.26 -21.04
C TYR A 124 -15.74 -10.98 -20.30
N SER A 125 -15.66 -10.66 -19.01
CA SER A 125 -16.81 -10.31 -18.17
C SER A 125 -17.59 -9.09 -18.71
N PHE A 126 -16.95 -8.17 -19.44
CA PHE A 126 -17.66 -7.06 -20.09
C PHE A 126 -18.55 -7.50 -21.26
N TYR A 127 -18.30 -8.66 -21.85
CA TYR A 127 -19.05 -9.14 -23.01
C TYR A 127 -20.22 -10.05 -22.62
N VAL A 128 -20.07 -10.85 -21.56
CA VAL A 128 -21.10 -11.81 -21.17
C VAL A 128 -22.08 -11.23 -20.16
N ASP A 129 -21.57 -10.75 -19.01
CA ASP A 129 -22.40 -10.35 -17.87
C ASP A 129 -22.03 -8.95 -17.37
N LYS A 130 -21.89 -8.00 -18.29
CA LYS A 130 -21.42 -6.63 -18.00
C LYS A 130 -22.08 -6.03 -16.75
N LYS A 131 -23.40 -6.14 -16.63
CA LYS A 131 -24.15 -5.59 -15.49
C LYS A 131 -23.71 -6.23 -14.18
N GLU A 132 -23.42 -7.51 -14.17
CA GLU A 132 -23.14 -8.23 -12.94
C GLU A 132 -21.65 -8.18 -12.53
N THR A 133 -20.74 -8.05 -13.50
CA THR A 133 -19.30 -8.27 -13.30
C THR A 133 -18.40 -7.09 -13.63
N TRP A 134 -18.92 -5.96 -14.15
CA TRP A 134 -18.07 -4.81 -14.54
C TRP A 134 -17.13 -4.33 -13.41
N TRP A 135 -17.56 -4.48 -12.16
CA TRP A 135 -16.81 -4.07 -10.98
C TRP A 135 -15.49 -4.84 -10.83
N ILE A 136 -15.38 -6.05 -11.39
CA ILE A 136 -14.14 -6.84 -11.38
C ILE A 136 -13.09 -6.10 -12.22
N ALA A 137 -13.46 -5.71 -13.43
CA ALA A 137 -12.56 -4.99 -14.32
C ALA A 137 -12.30 -3.56 -13.85
N ALA A 138 -13.28 -2.89 -13.22
CA ALA A 138 -13.06 -1.59 -12.60
C ALA A 138 -12.02 -1.67 -11.47
N GLY A 139 -12.12 -2.69 -10.59
CA GLY A 139 -11.12 -2.93 -9.56
C GLY A 139 -9.74 -3.27 -10.14
N LEU A 140 -9.69 -4.19 -11.11
CA LEU A 140 -8.42 -4.55 -11.76
C LEU A 140 -7.77 -3.35 -12.47
N GLY A 141 -8.55 -2.54 -13.17
CA GLY A 141 -8.08 -1.32 -13.84
C GLY A 141 -7.59 -0.28 -12.84
N TRP A 142 -8.32 -0.05 -11.75
CA TRP A 142 -7.90 0.87 -10.69
C TRP A 142 -6.57 0.46 -10.05
N PHE A 143 -6.41 -0.81 -9.68
CA PHE A 143 -5.15 -1.29 -9.10
C PHE A 143 -4.03 -1.38 -10.15
N GLY A 144 -4.35 -1.59 -11.43
CA GLY A 144 -3.40 -1.43 -12.52
C GLY A 144 -2.87 0.00 -12.64
N VAL A 145 -3.75 1.01 -12.54
CA VAL A 145 -3.35 2.42 -12.51
C VAL A 145 -2.51 2.72 -11.27
N GLN A 146 -2.90 2.20 -10.10
CA GLN A 146 -2.09 2.36 -8.90
C GLN A 146 -0.66 1.85 -9.13
N LEU A 147 -0.50 0.61 -9.59
CA LEU A 147 0.80 -0.04 -9.78
C LEU A 147 1.65 0.62 -10.88
N LEU A 148 1.02 1.03 -11.99
CA LEU A 148 1.76 1.52 -13.15
C LEU A 148 1.98 3.04 -13.11
N ALA A 149 1.04 3.80 -12.57
CA ALA A 149 1.04 5.26 -12.64
C ALA A 149 1.33 5.94 -11.30
N LEU A 150 0.91 5.36 -10.17
CA LEU A 150 0.97 6.05 -8.87
C LEU A 150 2.17 5.59 -8.05
N ASN A 151 2.07 4.40 -7.45
CA ASN A 151 3.07 3.88 -6.52
C ASN A 151 3.13 2.35 -6.60
N PHE A 152 4.35 1.84 -6.81
CA PHE A 152 4.66 0.41 -6.73
C PHE A 152 5.94 0.22 -5.93
N ALA A 153 5.82 0.38 -4.62
CA ALA A 153 6.92 0.32 -3.68
C ALA A 153 7.32 -1.12 -3.39
N SER A 154 6.35 -2.01 -3.22
CA SER A 154 6.58 -3.37 -2.73
C SER A 154 5.67 -4.42 -3.38
N GLU A 155 6.03 -5.69 -3.20
CA GLU A 155 5.19 -6.83 -3.57
C GLU A 155 3.81 -6.84 -2.89
N ALA A 156 3.68 -6.23 -1.70
CA ALA A 156 2.41 -6.08 -1.01
C ALA A 156 1.40 -5.24 -1.82
N ASP A 157 1.88 -4.33 -2.66
CA ASP A 157 1.02 -3.50 -3.53
C ASP A 157 0.33 -4.31 -4.63
N LEU A 158 0.83 -5.51 -4.95
CA LEU A 158 0.20 -6.42 -5.93
C LEU A 158 -1.03 -7.12 -5.37
N PHE A 159 -1.13 -7.27 -4.05
CA PHE A 159 -2.18 -8.07 -3.41
C PHE A 159 -3.61 -7.66 -3.82
N PRO A 160 -3.99 -6.37 -3.85
CA PRO A 160 -5.29 -5.94 -4.35
C PRO A 160 -5.54 -6.34 -5.81
N ALA A 161 -4.57 -6.13 -6.70
CA ALA A 161 -4.70 -6.50 -8.11
C ALA A 161 -4.88 -8.02 -8.27
N LEU A 162 -4.19 -8.82 -7.45
CA LEU A 162 -4.28 -10.29 -7.45
C LEU A 162 -5.66 -10.80 -7.02
N ILE A 163 -6.35 -10.12 -6.10
CA ILE A 163 -7.73 -10.45 -5.73
C ILE A 163 -8.66 -10.30 -6.94
N PHE A 164 -8.60 -9.16 -7.63
CA PHE A 164 -9.43 -8.92 -8.82
C PHE A 164 -9.04 -9.83 -9.99
N THR A 165 -7.76 -10.17 -10.09
CA THR A 165 -7.25 -11.18 -11.01
C THR A 165 -7.90 -12.54 -10.73
N ALA A 166 -7.91 -12.99 -9.48
CA ALA A 166 -8.51 -14.27 -9.09
C ALA A 166 -10.01 -14.31 -9.40
N LEU A 167 -10.73 -13.21 -9.16
CA LEU A 167 -12.13 -13.07 -9.55
C LEU A 167 -12.30 -13.16 -11.08
N GLY A 168 -11.42 -12.51 -11.84
CA GLY A 168 -11.38 -12.62 -13.30
C GLY A 168 -11.16 -14.05 -13.78
N VAL A 169 -10.21 -14.78 -13.17
CA VAL A 169 -9.99 -16.21 -13.46
C VAL A 169 -11.26 -17.02 -13.16
N GLY A 170 -11.94 -16.74 -12.04
CA GLY A 170 -13.22 -17.37 -11.70
C GLY A 170 -14.29 -17.17 -12.78
N VAL A 171 -14.44 -15.94 -13.28
CA VAL A 171 -15.36 -15.63 -14.40
C VAL A 171 -14.95 -16.40 -15.66
N LEU A 172 -13.66 -16.44 -16.00
CA LEU A 172 -13.18 -17.17 -17.17
C LEU A 172 -13.52 -18.67 -17.06
N VAL A 173 -13.18 -19.29 -15.93
CA VAL A 173 -13.41 -20.72 -15.67
C VAL A 173 -14.90 -21.07 -15.70
N ALA A 174 -15.78 -20.21 -15.18
CA ALA A 174 -17.22 -20.43 -15.19
C ALA A 174 -17.79 -20.63 -16.61
N HIS A 175 -17.12 -20.11 -17.65
CA HIS A 175 -17.55 -20.19 -19.04
C HIS A 175 -16.83 -21.25 -19.87
N LEU A 176 -15.95 -22.05 -19.25
CA LEU A 176 -15.25 -23.14 -19.93
C LEU A 176 -16.03 -24.45 -19.85
N THR A 177 -15.74 -25.38 -20.77
CA THR A 177 -16.25 -26.75 -20.68
C THR A 177 -15.71 -27.46 -19.42
N PRO A 178 -16.42 -28.46 -18.85
CA PRO A 178 -15.97 -29.14 -17.63
C PRO A 178 -14.55 -29.73 -17.70
N GLU A 179 -14.13 -30.17 -18.88
CA GLU A 179 -12.77 -30.66 -19.13
C GLU A 179 -11.73 -29.54 -19.01
N ARG A 180 -12.01 -28.39 -19.64
CA ARG A 180 -11.13 -27.20 -19.59
C ARG A 180 -11.12 -26.56 -18.20
N GLN A 181 -12.24 -26.59 -17.47
CA GLN A 181 -12.31 -26.15 -16.08
C GLN A 181 -11.31 -26.93 -15.21
N LYS A 182 -11.27 -28.27 -15.36
CA LYS A 182 -10.30 -29.12 -14.63
C LYS A 182 -8.86 -28.80 -15.02
N GLN A 183 -8.58 -28.58 -16.30
CA GLN A 183 -7.23 -28.23 -16.78
C GLN A 183 -6.76 -26.88 -16.23
N VAL A 184 -7.58 -25.83 -16.35
CA VAL A 184 -7.23 -24.50 -15.82
C VAL A 184 -7.12 -24.54 -14.30
N GLY A 185 -8.04 -25.23 -13.60
CA GLY A 185 -7.97 -25.42 -12.16
C GLY A 185 -6.69 -26.15 -11.72
N ALA A 186 -6.27 -27.18 -12.45
CA ALA A 186 -5.02 -27.89 -12.18
C ALA A 186 -3.79 -27.00 -12.41
N ILE A 187 -3.77 -26.20 -13.49
CA ILE A 187 -2.67 -25.27 -13.77
C ILE A 187 -2.57 -24.19 -12.69
N VAL A 188 -3.69 -23.53 -12.36
CA VAL A 188 -3.73 -22.49 -11.33
C VAL A 188 -3.37 -23.09 -9.96
N GLY A 189 -3.89 -24.28 -9.64
CA GLY A 189 -3.56 -25.01 -8.41
C GLY A 189 -2.09 -25.39 -8.33
N ALA A 190 -1.48 -25.84 -9.43
CA ALA A 190 -0.06 -26.16 -9.49
C ALA A 190 0.81 -24.91 -9.34
N ILE A 191 0.45 -23.79 -9.98
CA ILE A 191 1.14 -22.51 -9.81
C ILE A 191 1.02 -22.04 -8.36
N ALA A 192 -0.17 -22.08 -7.77
CA ALA A 192 -0.39 -21.69 -6.38
C ALA A 192 0.41 -22.58 -5.41
N LEU A 193 0.42 -23.90 -5.63
CA LEU A 193 1.21 -24.84 -4.84
C LEU A 193 2.70 -24.52 -4.97
N LEU A 194 3.20 -24.30 -6.19
CA LEU A 194 4.60 -23.95 -6.44
C LEU A 194 4.97 -22.61 -5.79
N SER A 195 4.10 -21.60 -5.87
CA SER A 195 4.30 -20.31 -5.20
C SER A 195 4.35 -20.43 -3.68
N VAL A 196 3.51 -21.29 -3.08
CA VAL A 196 3.46 -21.51 -1.63
C VAL A 196 4.63 -22.36 -1.15
N THR A 197 4.92 -23.49 -1.81
CA THR A 197 6.01 -24.39 -1.41
C THR A 197 7.37 -23.75 -1.54
N MET A 198 7.51 -22.84 -2.50
CA MET A 198 8.73 -22.08 -2.68
C MET A 198 8.78 -20.80 -1.83
N LEU A 199 7.77 -20.51 -1.00
CA LEU A 199 7.73 -19.32 -0.12
C LEU A 199 8.02 -18.00 -0.87
N GLY A 200 7.60 -17.89 -2.14
CA GLY A 200 7.96 -16.76 -3.01
C GLY A 200 9.39 -16.79 -3.59
N SER A 201 10.21 -17.77 -3.23
CA SER A 201 11.55 -18.00 -3.75
C SER A 201 11.53 -18.87 -5.01
N VAL A 202 11.15 -18.26 -6.13
CA VAL A 202 11.69 -18.72 -7.43
C VAL A 202 12.19 -17.51 -8.19
N GLY A 203 13.45 -17.21 -7.94
CA GLY A 203 14.25 -16.43 -8.85
C GLY A 203 15.71 -16.73 -8.58
N LEU A 204 16.44 -17.09 -9.63
CA LEU A 204 17.89 -16.84 -9.75
C LEU A 204 18.24 -15.33 -9.66
N ILE A 205 17.31 -14.48 -9.19
CA ILE A 205 17.30 -13.01 -9.30
C ILE A 205 16.87 -12.35 -7.98
N VAL A 206 16.03 -13.00 -7.17
CA VAL A 206 15.76 -12.56 -5.80
C VAL A 206 16.44 -13.56 -4.90
N SER A 207 17.44 -13.10 -4.16
CA SER A 207 18.09 -13.95 -3.16
C SER A 207 16.98 -14.53 -2.28
N PRO A 208 17.04 -15.83 -1.91
CA PRO A 208 16.22 -16.31 -0.81
C PRO A 208 16.34 -15.29 0.33
N ILE A 209 15.25 -15.04 1.06
CA ILE A 209 15.37 -14.36 2.35
C ILE A 209 16.41 -15.18 3.10
N ASP A 210 17.63 -14.66 3.13
CA ASP A 210 18.73 -15.24 3.86
C ASP A 210 18.32 -14.93 5.29
N PRO A 211 17.85 -15.91 6.08
CA PRO A 211 17.77 -15.68 7.49
C PRO A 211 19.21 -15.35 7.84
N GLY A 212 19.49 -14.09 8.18
CA GLY A 212 20.84 -13.69 8.57
C GLY A 212 21.38 -14.70 9.58
N PRO A 213 22.71 -14.77 9.81
CA PRO A 213 23.39 -15.86 10.51
C PRO A 213 22.83 -16.31 11.88
N ASN A 214 21.82 -15.62 12.42
CA ASN A 214 21.09 -15.93 13.65
C ASN A 214 19.69 -16.57 13.47
N GLY A 215 19.19 -16.80 12.25
CA GLY A 215 17.92 -17.53 12.07
C GLY A 215 16.66 -16.72 12.38
N ASP A 216 16.75 -15.38 12.30
CA ASP A 216 15.66 -14.49 12.69
C ASP A 216 14.49 -14.65 11.70
N THR A 217 13.37 -15.11 12.23
CA THR A 217 12.18 -15.44 11.44
C THR A 217 11.62 -14.21 10.73
N LEU A 218 10.87 -14.40 9.63
CA LEU A 218 10.08 -13.34 8.95
C LEU A 218 9.25 -12.47 9.92
N THR A 219 8.87 -13.03 11.08
CA THR A 219 8.18 -12.35 12.16
C THR A 219 9.07 -11.33 12.86
N GLU A 220 10.36 -11.62 13.02
CA GLU A 220 11.36 -10.77 13.68
C GLU A 220 11.84 -9.63 12.77
N GLN A 221 11.96 -9.85 11.45
CA GLN A 221 12.20 -8.75 10.50
C GLN A 221 10.98 -7.82 10.37
N ALA A 222 9.77 -8.38 10.35
CA ALA A 222 8.54 -7.60 10.37
C ALA A 222 8.33 -6.89 11.72
N LEU A 223 8.75 -7.50 12.84
CA LEU A 223 8.78 -6.88 14.15
C LEU A 223 9.87 -5.81 14.23
N TYR A 224 11.05 -5.99 13.63
CA TYR A 224 12.11 -4.98 13.57
C TYR A 224 11.66 -3.77 12.75
N GLN A 225 11.03 -3.98 11.59
CA GLN A 225 10.48 -2.88 10.80
C GLN A 225 9.25 -2.23 11.46
N ALA A 226 8.42 -3.00 12.18
CA ALA A 226 7.31 -2.45 12.94
C ALA A 226 7.79 -1.70 14.20
N GLU A 227 8.82 -2.20 14.90
CA GLU A 227 9.44 -1.56 16.06
C GLU A 227 10.24 -0.33 15.65
N GLU A 228 10.94 -0.34 14.51
CA GLU A 228 11.61 0.85 13.96
C GLU A 228 10.61 1.95 13.57
N ASN A 229 9.39 1.57 13.18
CA ASN A 229 8.32 2.51 12.83
C ASN A 229 7.38 2.89 14.01
N VAL A 230 7.36 2.13 15.11
CA VAL A 230 6.39 2.30 16.22
C VAL A 230 7.05 2.56 17.57
N ASN A 231 8.29 2.13 17.79
CA ASN A 231 8.98 2.19 19.08
C ASN A 231 10.17 3.17 19.04
N PRO A 232 10.03 4.43 19.52
CA PRO A 232 11.16 5.34 19.64
C PRO A 232 12.18 4.93 20.71
N ASP A 233 11.88 3.91 21.53
CA ASP A 233 12.72 3.47 22.66
C ASP A 233 13.46 2.15 22.39
N GLY A 234 13.31 1.54 21.19
CA GLY A 234 13.89 0.25 20.84
C GLY A 234 15.35 0.26 20.35
N ALA A 235 15.99 1.43 20.23
CA ALA A 235 17.34 1.56 19.68
C ALA A 235 18.46 1.25 20.72
N ASN A 236 18.28 0.27 21.61
CA ASN A 236 19.24 0.00 22.68
C ASN A 236 20.19 -1.17 22.47
N GLU A 237 20.11 -1.93 21.38
CA GLU A 237 21.11 -2.94 21.02
C GLU A 237 21.28 -2.88 19.49
N SER A 238 22.33 -2.34 18.88
CA SER A 238 23.75 -2.63 19.07
C SER A 238 24.65 -1.54 18.44
N ILE A 239 24.59 -0.30 18.95
CA ILE A 239 25.62 0.70 18.60
C ILE A 239 26.69 0.65 19.69
N ARG A 240 27.81 -0.01 19.37
CA ARG A 240 29.08 0.19 20.08
C ARG A 240 29.26 1.69 20.32
N SER A 241 29.30 2.05 21.60
CA SER A 241 29.91 3.26 22.18
C SER A 241 30.73 4.06 21.17
N GLN A 242 30.12 5.09 20.58
CA GLN A 242 30.87 6.21 20.02
C GLN A 242 30.49 7.44 20.85
N SER A 243 31.28 7.58 21.91
CA SER A 243 31.10 8.44 23.08
C SER A 243 31.31 9.94 22.84
N ASP A 244 31.08 10.45 21.63
CA ASP A 244 31.30 11.87 21.31
C ASP A 244 30.15 12.55 20.55
N ILE A 245 29.01 11.86 20.41
CA ILE A 245 27.79 12.50 19.92
C ILE A 245 26.98 12.91 21.14
N ASP A 246 26.99 14.21 21.43
CA ASP A 246 26.16 14.88 22.43
C ASP A 246 24.67 14.82 22.00
N PHE A 247 24.14 13.59 21.96
CA PHE A 247 22.72 13.28 21.83
C PHE A 247 22.09 13.35 23.23
N ASN A 248 22.35 14.45 23.95
CA ASN A 248 21.70 14.75 25.23
C ASN A 248 20.21 15.12 25.04
N SER A 249 19.69 15.01 23.81
CA SER A 249 18.27 14.93 23.55
C SER A 249 17.90 13.49 23.24
N SER A 250 17.79 12.67 24.28
CA SER A 250 16.98 11.43 24.31
C SER A 250 15.48 11.72 24.11
N LEU A 251 15.14 12.84 23.45
CA LEU A 251 13.77 13.25 23.20
C LEU A 251 13.33 12.52 21.95
N SER A 252 12.45 11.54 22.15
CA SER A 252 11.79 10.86 21.05
C SER A 252 11.14 11.88 20.10
N ALA A 253 11.05 11.56 18.81
CA ALA A 253 10.32 12.40 17.85
C ALA A 253 8.88 12.70 18.32
N LYS A 254 8.31 11.76 19.10
CA LYS A 254 7.02 11.89 19.78
C LYS A 254 7.02 13.00 20.83
N GLU A 255 8.06 13.12 21.67
CA GLU A 255 8.18 14.19 22.65
C GLU A 255 8.42 15.55 22.00
N ILE A 256 9.23 15.62 20.95
CA ILE A 256 9.44 16.84 20.19
C ILE A 256 8.11 17.35 19.61
N TYR A 257 7.34 16.46 19.00
CA TYR A 257 6.01 16.80 18.45
C TYR A 257 5.00 17.17 19.54
N ARG A 258 4.90 16.36 20.61
CA ARG A 258 3.90 16.54 21.67
C ARG A 258 4.12 17.80 22.49
N ASN A 259 5.38 18.13 22.76
CA ASN A 259 5.77 19.26 23.59
C ASN A 259 6.11 20.51 22.76
N LYS A 260 5.96 20.45 21.43
CA LYS A 260 6.28 21.54 20.49
C LYS A 260 7.71 22.07 20.67
N ILE A 261 8.65 21.19 20.97
CA ILE A 261 10.05 21.55 21.16
C ILE A 261 10.63 21.92 19.79
N GLN A 262 11.29 23.06 19.69
CA GLN A 262 12.05 23.40 18.48
C GLN A 262 13.42 22.72 18.56
N PRO A 263 13.73 21.74 17.70
CA PRO A 263 15.02 21.09 17.70
C PRO A 263 16.10 22.07 17.25
N LYS A 264 17.28 21.98 17.87
CA LYS A 264 18.44 22.84 17.57
C LYS A 264 18.94 22.66 16.14
N TYR A 265 18.81 21.45 15.60
CA TYR A 265 19.23 21.10 14.24
C TYR A 265 18.04 20.62 13.43
N CYS A 266 18.11 20.85 12.12
CA CYS A 266 17.03 20.51 11.20
C CYS A 266 16.92 19.02 10.91
N HIS A 267 18.04 18.29 11.02
CA HIS A 267 18.11 16.85 10.81
C HIS A 267 18.07 16.08 12.13
N TYR A 268 17.00 16.30 12.90
CA TYR A 268 16.76 15.63 14.19
C TYR A 268 16.05 14.27 14.06
N ARG A 269 15.77 13.82 12.83
CA ARG A 269 15.17 12.51 12.50
C ARG A 269 15.98 11.80 11.42
N LEU A 270 17.24 11.53 11.71
CA LEU A 270 18.07 10.66 10.86
C LEU A 270 18.22 9.30 11.53
N SER A 271 18.02 8.25 10.76
CA SER A 271 18.43 6.88 11.12
C SER A 271 19.96 6.79 11.22
N GLY A 272 20.46 5.78 11.93
CA GLY A 272 21.91 5.53 12.02
C GLY A 272 22.58 5.33 10.65
N TYR A 273 21.85 4.75 9.68
CA TYR A 273 22.31 4.59 8.31
C TYR A 273 22.46 5.92 7.57
N GLU A 274 21.54 6.85 7.75
CA GLU A 274 21.61 8.18 7.13
C GLU A 274 22.74 9.03 7.72
N ILE A 275 22.99 8.93 9.03
CA ILE A 275 24.14 9.58 9.68
C ILE A 275 25.45 9.05 9.07
N LYS A 276 25.60 7.73 8.97
CA LYS A 276 26.77 7.08 8.38
C LYS A 276 26.96 7.45 6.91
N TYR A 277 25.88 7.57 6.15
CA TYR A 277 25.92 8.04 4.77
C TYR A 277 26.39 9.50 4.66
N LEU A 278 25.93 10.39 5.53
CA LEU A 278 26.37 11.78 5.57
C LEU A 278 27.87 11.89 5.92
N GLU A 279 28.35 11.10 6.89
CA GLU A 279 29.76 11.02 7.26
C GLU A 279 30.64 10.56 6.08
N GLN A 280 30.20 9.53 5.34
CA GLN A 280 30.89 9.05 4.14
C GLN A 280 30.95 10.11 3.04
N MET A 281 29.93 10.97 2.96
CA MET A 281 29.85 12.07 2.00
C MET A 281 30.52 13.36 2.51
N ASN A 282 31.19 13.31 3.67
CA ASN A 282 31.79 14.46 4.37
C ASN A 282 30.80 15.62 4.57
N ARG A 283 29.52 15.30 4.86
CA ARG A 283 28.44 16.25 5.13
C ARG A 283 28.04 16.20 6.61
N SER A 284 27.56 17.33 7.13
CA SER A 284 27.15 17.46 8.54
C SER A 284 25.63 17.47 8.68
N TYR A 285 25.12 16.75 9.68
CA TYR A 285 23.71 16.79 10.09
C TYR A 285 23.40 17.96 11.06
N LYS A 286 24.42 18.70 11.52
CA LYS A 286 24.31 19.81 12.49
C LYS A 286 23.93 21.14 11.83
N SER A 287 23.02 21.14 10.85
CA SER A 287 22.52 22.38 10.25
C SER A 287 21.45 23.01 11.14
N GLU A 288 21.62 24.28 11.49
CA GLU A 288 20.63 25.09 12.25
C GLU A 288 19.58 25.75 11.33
N LYS A 289 19.82 25.77 10.01
CA LYS A 289 18.88 26.35 9.03
C LYS A 289 18.11 25.25 8.31
N CYS A 290 16.77 25.33 8.38
CA CYS A 290 15.87 24.32 7.84
C CYS A 290 15.30 24.78 6.51
N GLY A 291 15.29 23.86 5.54
CA GLY A 291 14.96 24.15 4.14
C GLY A 291 16.20 24.01 3.27
N PHE A 292 16.04 23.40 2.10
CA PHE A 292 17.05 23.47 1.06
C PHE A 292 17.13 24.94 0.64
N SER A 293 18.16 25.67 1.10
CA SER A 293 18.64 26.79 0.28
C SER A 293 18.98 26.19 -1.08
N SER A 294 18.47 26.83 -2.12
CA SER A 294 18.49 26.38 -3.50
C SER A 294 19.80 25.70 -3.90
N LEU A 295 19.70 24.72 -4.79
CA LEU A 295 20.81 24.05 -5.52
C LEU A 295 21.86 25.00 -6.15
N SER A 296 21.72 26.32 -6.00
CA SER A 296 22.68 27.35 -6.41
C SER A 296 23.88 27.51 -5.48
N GLU A 297 23.80 27.18 -4.18
CA GLU A 297 24.95 27.36 -3.27
C GLU A 297 25.96 26.20 -3.32
N ALA A 298 25.58 25.05 -3.89
CA ALA A 298 26.47 23.90 -4.02
C ALA A 298 27.49 24.03 -5.18
N SER A 299 27.32 24.99 -6.11
CA SER A 299 28.26 25.18 -7.22
C SER A 299 29.41 26.15 -6.93
N GLU A 300 29.32 26.99 -5.88
CA GLU A 300 30.40 27.94 -5.56
C GLU A 300 31.51 27.35 -4.67
N ALA A 301 31.29 26.19 -4.06
CA ALA A 301 32.30 25.54 -3.20
C ALA A 301 33.30 24.62 -3.93
N HIS A 302 33.20 24.49 -5.27
CA HIS A 302 34.09 23.62 -6.06
C HIS A 302 34.97 24.35 -7.10
N PHE A 303 34.97 25.68 -7.11
CA PHE A 303 35.96 26.48 -7.83
C PHE A 303 36.48 27.61 -6.93
N GLY A 304 37.42 27.26 -6.06
CA GLY A 304 38.23 28.18 -5.25
C GLY A 304 39.50 27.47 -4.80
#